data_AF-A0A933XFD1-F1
#
_entry.id   AF-A0A933XFD1-F1
#
_cell.length_a   1.000
_cell.length_b   1.000
_cell.length_c   1.000
_cell.angle_alpha   90.00
_cell.angle_beta   90.00
_cell.angle_gamma   90.00
#
_symmetry.space_group_name_H-M   'P 1'
#
loop_
_entity.id
_entity.type
_entity.pdbx_description
1 polymer ?
#
loop_
_entity_poly.entity_id
_entity_poly.type
_entity_poly.pdbx_seq_one_letter_code
_entity_poly.pdbx_strand_id
1 'polypeptide(L)'
;MDNIKNKVHEFAKIAKECPDNLQEKCFELLLSNYLLEISRPKLGNSDENTIEKRSTNSNEETHSESKQDNIQEKDLHVKVKQFMKKESVSIEQISQIFYLENGILKPLYDDLKTTKASESQLRIALLESLKNAIQIGSFHFNGEDVRKETVQRKCYDPANFATYFKYNKTMFDNFKTYDKNNPNISLSSEGKSRLAEIIKTLQ
;
A
#
# COMPACT_ATOMS: atom_id res chain seq x y z
N MET A 1 -9.68 -28.69 14.90
CA MET A 1 -10.20 -28.52 13.53
C MET A 1 -11.72 -28.37 13.48
N ASP A 2 -12.45 -28.72 14.55
CA ASP A 2 -13.93 -28.72 14.56
C ASP A 2 -14.56 -27.32 14.47
N ASN A 3 -13.84 -26.29 14.92
CA ASN A 3 -14.31 -24.89 14.85
C ASN A 3 -14.43 -24.38 13.40
N ILE A 4 -13.53 -24.80 12.52
CA ILE A 4 -13.56 -24.40 11.09
C ILE A 4 -14.71 -25.10 10.37
N LYS A 5 -14.96 -26.39 10.63
CA LYS A 5 -16.09 -27.12 10.01
C LYS A 5 -17.44 -26.50 10.37
N ASN A 6 -17.62 -26.09 11.64
CA ASN A 6 -18.85 -25.44 12.07
C ASN A 6 -19.07 -24.08 11.38
N LYS A 7 -18.00 -23.28 11.24
CA LYS A 7 -18.07 -21.98 10.57
C LYS A 7 -18.28 -22.08 9.07
N VAL A 8 -17.70 -23.10 8.42
CA VAL A 8 -17.97 -23.41 7.01
C VAL A 8 -19.45 -23.74 6.78
N HIS A 9 -20.08 -24.51 7.67
CA HIS A 9 -21.52 -24.78 7.57
C HIS A 9 -22.39 -23.53 7.76
N GLU A 10 -21.98 -22.63 8.65
CA GLU A 10 -22.64 -21.34 8.87
C GLU A 10 -22.55 -20.45 7.62
N PHE A 11 -21.37 -20.33 7.02
CA PHE A 11 -21.18 -19.55 5.78
C PHE A 11 -21.92 -20.15 4.59
N ALA A 12 -21.99 -21.48 4.48
CA ALA A 12 -22.77 -22.13 3.44
C ALA A 12 -24.27 -21.85 3.58
N LYS A 13 -24.77 -21.69 4.82
CA LYS A 13 -26.17 -21.32 5.07
C LYS A 13 -26.44 -19.87 4.67
N ILE A 14 -25.55 -18.95 5.05
CA ILE A 14 -25.64 -17.52 4.69
C ILE A 14 -25.53 -17.34 3.17
N ALA A 15 -24.61 -18.05 2.52
CA ALA A 15 -24.43 -17.98 1.07
C ALA A 15 -25.69 -18.46 0.32
N LYS A 16 -26.42 -19.46 0.83
CA LYS A 16 -27.69 -19.95 0.23
C LYS A 16 -28.85 -18.96 0.34
N GLU A 17 -28.78 -17.99 1.23
CA GLU A 17 -29.76 -16.91 1.32
C GLU A 17 -29.49 -15.82 0.26
N CYS A 18 -28.34 -15.87 -0.41
CA CYS A 18 -28.01 -14.98 -1.52
C CYS A 18 -28.53 -15.53 -2.86
N PRO A 19 -28.77 -14.66 -3.86
CA PRO A 19 -29.10 -15.07 -5.22
C PRO A 19 -28.04 -16.00 -5.83
N ASP A 20 -28.45 -17.01 -6.61
CA ASP A 20 -27.60 -18.08 -7.17
C ASP A 20 -26.31 -17.56 -7.85
N ASN A 21 -26.39 -16.43 -8.55
CA ASN A 21 -25.26 -15.81 -9.23
C ASN A 21 -24.20 -15.21 -8.29
N LEU A 22 -24.49 -15.11 -7.00
CA LEU A 22 -23.63 -14.51 -5.98
C LEU A 22 -23.27 -15.48 -4.86
N GLN A 23 -23.87 -16.67 -4.77
CA GLN A 23 -23.66 -17.60 -3.66
C GLN A 23 -22.19 -18.03 -3.54
N GLU A 24 -21.56 -18.41 -4.65
CA GLU A 24 -20.15 -18.81 -4.65
C GLU A 24 -19.23 -17.68 -4.21
N LYS A 25 -19.44 -16.47 -4.75
CA LYS A 25 -18.66 -15.27 -4.37
C LYS A 25 -18.87 -14.88 -2.91
N CYS A 26 -20.12 -14.96 -2.43
CA CYS A 26 -20.47 -14.66 -1.04
C CYS A 26 -19.79 -15.64 -0.09
N PHE A 27 -19.83 -16.93 -0.41
CA PHE A 27 -19.16 -17.97 0.38
C PHE A 27 -17.64 -17.75 0.41
N GLU A 28 -17.02 -17.49 -0.74
CA GLU A 28 -15.58 -17.23 -0.83
C GLU A 28 -15.15 -16.02 0.00
N LEU A 29 -15.90 -14.92 -0.06
CA LEU A 29 -15.65 -13.72 0.74
C LEU A 29 -15.75 -13.99 2.24
N LEU A 30 -16.81 -14.69 2.68
CA LEU A 30 -17.03 -15.01 4.09
C LEU A 30 -15.93 -15.93 4.65
N LEU A 31 -15.55 -16.95 3.89
CA LEU A 31 -14.49 -17.87 4.28
C LEU A 31 -13.13 -17.17 4.32
N SER A 32 -12.84 -16.34 3.31
CA SER A 32 -11.60 -15.58 3.24
C SER A 32 -11.46 -14.62 4.41
N ASN A 33 -12.53 -13.89 4.76
CA ASN A 33 -12.52 -12.99 5.92
C ASN A 33 -12.30 -13.76 7.24
N TYR A 34 -12.95 -14.91 7.40
CA TYR A 34 -12.79 -15.73 8.61
C TYR A 34 -11.37 -16.27 8.77
N LEU A 35 -10.75 -16.75 7.69
CA LEU A 35 -9.37 -17.24 7.74
C LEU A 35 -8.40 -16.09 8.06
N LEU A 36 -8.62 -14.89 7.52
CA LEU A 36 -7.86 -13.70 7.85
C LEU A 36 -7.99 -13.31 9.33
N GLU A 37 -9.18 -13.43 9.93
CA GLU A 37 -9.40 -13.17 11.36
C GLU A 37 -8.68 -14.18 12.27
N ILE A 38 -8.63 -15.45 11.87
CA ILE A 38 -7.91 -16.49 12.65
C ILE A 38 -6.39 -16.34 12.51
N SER A 39 -5.90 -15.92 11.34
CA SER A 39 -4.47 -15.71 11.09
C SER A 39 -3.91 -14.43 11.74
N ARG A 40 -4.76 -13.54 12.25
CA ARG A 40 -4.32 -12.38 13.05
C ARG A 40 -3.99 -12.84 14.49
N PRO A 41 -2.76 -12.60 14.99
CA PRO A 41 -2.44 -12.90 16.38
C PRO A 41 -3.28 -12.02 17.32
N LYS A 42 -4.13 -12.65 18.12
CA LYS A 42 -4.94 -11.97 19.15
C LYS A 42 -4.01 -11.46 20.25
N LEU A 43 -3.80 -10.15 20.32
CA LEU A 43 -3.38 -9.49 21.56
C LEU A 43 -4.59 -9.49 22.50
N GLY A 44 -4.44 -10.12 23.66
CA GLY A 44 -5.50 -10.35 24.63
C GLY A 44 -6.00 -9.09 25.34
N ASN A 45 -7.27 -9.15 25.77
CA ASN A 45 -7.92 -8.22 26.67
C ASN A 45 -7.23 -8.18 28.05
N SER A 46 -7.17 -7.00 28.66
CA SER A 46 -7.37 -6.80 30.11
C SER A 46 -7.77 -5.34 30.40
N ASP A 47 -8.97 -5.22 30.99
CA ASP A 47 -9.39 -4.36 32.10
C ASP A 47 -9.60 -2.84 31.97
N GLU A 48 -10.89 -2.50 32.01
CA GLU A 48 -11.59 -1.55 32.90
C GLU A 48 -11.02 -0.15 33.22
N ASN A 49 -11.93 0.82 33.02
CA ASN A 49 -12.14 2.04 33.81
C ASN A 49 -10.97 3.01 34.00
N THR A 50 -11.06 4.19 33.39
CA THR A 50 -11.34 5.45 34.13
C THR A 50 -11.83 6.50 33.16
N ILE A 51 -13.06 6.97 33.40
CA ILE A 51 -13.66 8.17 32.84
C ILE A 51 -13.00 9.36 33.54
N GLU A 52 -12.46 10.33 32.80
CA GLU A 52 -12.57 11.72 33.23
C GLU A 52 -12.61 12.70 32.05
N LYS A 53 -13.76 13.38 31.97
CA LYS A 53 -14.13 14.45 31.06
C LYS A 53 -13.29 15.70 31.30
N ARG A 54 -12.90 16.38 30.23
CA ARG A 54 -13.09 17.85 30.16
C ARG A 54 -13.31 18.31 28.72
N SER A 55 -14.57 18.65 28.44
CA SER A 55 -15.05 19.31 27.24
C SER A 55 -14.55 20.76 27.14
N THR A 56 -14.33 21.24 25.91
CA THR A 56 -15.00 22.44 25.36
C THR A 56 -14.71 22.61 23.86
N ASN A 57 -15.79 22.49 23.06
CA ASN A 57 -16.20 23.15 21.79
C ASN A 57 -15.14 23.94 20.98
N SER A 58 -15.12 23.95 19.65
CA SER A 58 -16.25 24.02 18.69
C SER A 58 -15.81 23.70 17.25
N ASN A 59 -16.81 23.38 16.42
CA ASN A 59 -16.87 23.35 14.95
C ASN A 59 -16.78 21.96 14.29
N GLU A 60 -17.95 21.32 14.32
CA GLU A 60 -18.39 20.35 13.33
C GLU A 60 -18.62 21.05 11.99
N GLU A 61 -17.81 20.72 11.00
CA GLU A 61 -18.29 20.56 9.63
C GLU A 61 -18.09 19.09 9.25
N THR A 62 -19.23 18.45 9.04
CA THR A 62 -19.43 17.06 8.69
C THR A 62 -18.79 16.73 7.34
N HIS A 63 -17.70 15.95 7.36
CA HIS A 63 -17.29 15.15 6.21
C HIS A 63 -16.99 13.73 6.69
N SER A 64 -17.72 12.78 6.11
CA SER A 64 -17.65 11.32 6.27
C SER A 64 -16.28 10.80 6.73
N GLU A 65 -16.23 10.25 7.93
CA GLU A 65 -15.08 9.56 8.52
C GLU A 65 -14.75 8.29 7.73
N SER A 66 -13.97 8.43 6.66
CA SER A 66 -13.02 7.38 6.28
C SER A 66 -12.00 7.33 7.40
N LYS A 67 -11.93 6.22 8.16
CA LYS A 67 -10.86 5.96 9.13
C LYS A 67 -9.52 5.93 8.39
N GLN A 68 -8.88 7.08 8.26
CA GLN A 68 -7.50 7.20 7.80
C GLN A 68 -6.62 6.88 8.99
N ASP A 69 -6.11 5.65 9.02
CA ASP A 69 -5.20 5.23 10.08
C ASP A 69 -3.77 5.61 9.67
N ASN A 70 -3.05 6.28 10.58
CA ASN A 70 -1.61 6.51 10.43
C ASN A 70 -0.88 5.16 10.41
N ILE A 71 0.06 5.01 9.46
CA ILE A 71 0.85 3.79 9.31
C ILE A 71 1.64 3.54 10.60
N GLN A 72 1.43 2.39 11.23
CA GLN A 72 2.16 2.01 12.44
C GLN A 72 3.31 1.06 12.12
N GLU A 73 4.30 0.98 13.00
CA GLU A 73 5.44 0.06 12.79
C GLU A 73 4.99 -1.40 12.66
N LYS A 74 3.87 -1.78 13.27
CA LYS A 74 3.29 -3.13 13.15
C LYS A 74 2.79 -3.46 11.75
N ASP A 75 2.42 -2.44 10.96
CA ASP A 75 1.89 -2.60 9.60
C ASP A 75 3.01 -2.71 8.56
N LEU A 76 4.25 -2.41 8.95
CA LEU A 76 5.41 -2.43 8.07
C LEU A 76 6.05 -3.81 8.03
N HIS A 77 6.30 -4.30 6.81
CA HIS A 77 7.07 -5.50 6.59
C HIS A 77 8.53 -5.35 7.09
N VAL A 78 9.16 -6.45 7.56
CA VAL A 78 10.52 -6.47 8.12
C VAL A 78 11.55 -5.84 7.17
N LYS A 79 11.42 -6.10 5.86
CA LYS A 79 12.28 -5.52 4.82
C LYS A 79 12.13 -3.99 4.71
N VAL A 80 10.94 -3.45 4.94
CA VAL A 80 10.71 -1.99 4.96
C VAL A 80 11.32 -1.38 6.22
N LYS A 81 11.18 -2.03 7.38
CA LYS A 81 11.86 -1.60 8.61
C LYS A 81 13.38 -1.57 8.44
N GLN A 82 13.95 -2.57 7.77
CA GLN A 82 15.38 -2.62 7.49
C GLN A 82 15.82 -1.52 6.51
N PHE A 83 15.01 -1.24 5.48
CA PHE A 83 15.21 -0.12 4.58
C PHE A 83 15.20 1.23 5.32
N MET A 84 14.20 1.45 6.17
CA MET A 84 14.08 2.67 6.98
C MET A 84 15.29 2.88 7.89
N LYS A 85 15.76 1.82 8.55
CA LYS A 85 16.98 1.87 9.38
C LYS A 85 18.22 2.16 8.55
N LYS A 86 18.34 1.58 7.35
CA LYS A 86 19.52 1.74 6.49
C LYS A 86 19.59 3.15 5.89
N GLU A 87 18.46 3.68 5.43
CA GLU A 87 18.41 4.95 4.71
C GLU A 87 18.00 6.14 5.62
N SER A 88 17.85 5.90 6.92
CA SER A 88 17.39 6.89 7.93
C SER A 88 16.09 7.57 7.52
N VAL A 89 15.08 6.76 7.18
CA VAL A 89 13.71 7.20 6.87
C VAL A 89 12.83 6.90 8.08
N SER A 90 12.10 7.89 8.58
CA SER A 90 11.23 7.73 9.74
C SER A 90 9.83 7.29 9.35
N ILE A 91 9.06 6.74 10.29
CA ILE A 91 7.69 6.29 10.00
C ILE A 91 6.75 7.47 9.78
N GLU A 92 7.04 8.60 10.43
CA GLU A 92 6.31 9.85 10.26
C GLU A 92 6.44 10.35 8.82
N GLN A 93 7.64 10.26 8.23
CA GLN A 93 7.87 10.63 6.84
C GLN A 93 7.07 9.74 5.87
N ILE A 94 6.95 8.45 6.15
CA ILE A 94 6.12 7.54 5.35
C ILE A 94 4.63 7.86 5.55
N SER A 95 4.21 8.16 6.78
CA SER A 95 2.82 8.50 7.11
C SER A 95 2.37 9.86 6.53
N GLN A 96 3.32 10.75 6.20
CA GLN A 96 3.02 12.00 5.49
C GLN A 96 2.73 11.81 4.00
N ILE A 97 3.30 10.76 3.39
CA ILE A 97 3.14 10.48 1.96
C ILE A 97 2.13 9.37 1.66
N PHE A 98 1.82 8.52 2.65
CA PHE A 98 0.88 7.42 2.52
C PHE A 98 0.00 7.29 3.76
N TYR A 99 -1.24 6.86 3.56
CA TYR A 99 -2.17 6.49 4.62
C TYR A 99 -2.72 5.08 4.39
N LEU A 100 -3.17 4.44 5.46
CA LEU A 100 -3.86 3.17 5.39
C LEU A 100 -5.37 3.44 5.44
N GLU A 101 -6.10 2.98 4.43
CA GLU A 101 -7.56 3.02 4.41
C GLU A 101 -8.08 1.61 4.12
N ASN A 102 -8.80 1.01 5.06
CA ASN A 102 -9.34 -0.35 4.94
C ASN A 102 -8.28 -1.41 4.57
N GLY A 103 -7.03 -1.24 5.04
CA GLY A 103 -5.90 -2.13 4.70
C GLY A 103 -5.28 -1.87 3.32
N ILE A 104 -5.76 -0.88 2.58
CA ILE A 104 -5.20 -0.45 1.31
C ILE A 104 -4.33 0.78 1.55
N LEU A 105 -3.08 0.73 1.11
CA LEU A 105 -2.18 1.87 1.18
C LEU A 105 -2.49 2.84 0.04
N LYS A 106 -2.83 4.09 0.38
CA LYS A 106 -3.14 5.14 -0.58
C LYS A 106 -2.17 6.32 -0.44
N PRO A 107 -1.79 6.97 -1.56
CA PRO A 107 -0.91 8.14 -1.54
C PRO A 107 -1.63 9.38 -0.98
N LEU A 108 -0.93 10.19 -0.18
CA LEU A 108 -1.34 11.53 0.27
C LEU A 108 -0.69 12.65 -0.54
N TYR A 109 0.31 12.34 -1.38
CA TYR A 109 1.01 13.35 -2.17
C TYR A 109 0.25 13.69 -3.46
N ASP A 110 -0.09 14.97 -3.62
CA ASP A 110 -0.62 15.51 -4.87
C ASP A 110 0.50 15.97 -5.80
N ASP A 111 1.51 16.65 -5.24
CA ASP A 111 2.67 17.14 -5.99
C ASP A 111 3.86 16.17 -5.86
N LEU A 112 4.44 15.82 -7.01
CA LEU A 112 5.68 15.06 -7.09
C LEU A 112 6.92 15.93 -6.95
N LYS A 113 6.79 17.25 -6.68
CA LYS A 113 7.85 18.26 -6.56
C LYS A 113 8.83 18.24 -7.76
N THR A 114 8.31 18.03 -8.96
CA THR A 114 9.07 18.09 -10.21
C THR A 114 8.15 18.38 -11.39
N THR A 115 8.65 19.16 -12.36
CA THR A 115 7.97 19.47 -13.62
C THR A 115 8.49 18.63 -14.78
N LYS A 116 9.53 17.82 -14.57
CA LYS A 116 10.15 16.99 -15.61
C LYS A 116 9.42 15.65 -15.71
N ALA A 117 8.80 15.37 -16.86
CA ALA A 117 8.06 14.12 -17.10
C ALA A 117 8.89 12.86 -16.80
N SER A 118 10.17 12.84 -17.17
CA SER A 118 11.09 11.73 -16.88
C SER A 118 11.24 11.47 -15.38
N GLU A 119 11.37 12.54 -14.61
CA GLU A 119 11.52 12.47 -13.17
C GLU A 119 10.20 12.13 -12.48
N SER A 120 9.08 12.71 -12.91
CA SER A 120 7.75 12.36 -12.39
C SER A 120 7.47 10.87 -12.54
N GLN A 121 7.70 10.30 -13.73
CA GLN A 121 7.46 8.88 -14.00
C GLN A 121 8.36 7.96 -13.15
N LEU A 122 9.63 8.33 -12.96
CA LEU A 122 10.54 7.60 -12.08
C LEU A 122 10.12 7.71 -10.60
N ARG A 123 9.74 8.89 -10.13
CA ARG A 123 9.26 9.08 -8.74
C ARG A 123 8.03 8.22 -8.48
N ILE A 124 7.07 8.19 -9.42
CA ILE A 124 5.90 7.32 -9.32
C ILE A 124 6.31 5.84 -9.24
N ALA A 125 7.22 5.39 -10.10
CA ALA A 125 7.69 4.00 -10.06
C ALA A 125 8.33 3.61 -8.72
N LEU A 126 9.14 4.51 -8.16
CA LEU A 126 9.79 4.30 -6.87
C LEU A 126 8.76 4.30 -5.74
N LEU A 127 7.78 5.20 -5.75
CA LEU A 127 6.72 5.25 -4.73
C LEU A 127 5.78 4.04 -4.81
N GLU A 128 5.44 3.56 -6.00
CA GLU A 128 4.66 2.33 -6.18
C GLU A 128 5.45 1.11 -5.65
N SER A 129 6.76 1.11 -5.80
CA SER A 129 7.60 0.06 -5.21
C SER A 129 7.60 0.08 -3.69
N LEU A 130 7.50 1.26 -3.06
CA LEU A 130 7.38 1.38 -1.61
C LEU A 130 6.02 0.87 -1.14
N LYS A 131 4.95 1.21 -1.87
CA LYS A 131 3.61 0.70 -1.60
C LYS A 131 3.56 -0.83 -1.62
N ASN A 132 4.15 -1.45 -2.65
CA ASN A 132 4.29 -2.90 -2.70
C ASN A 132 5.19 -3.42 -1.57
N ALA A 133 6.28 -2.74 -1.26
CA ALA A 133 7.15 -3.16 -0.16
C ALA A 133 6.43 -3.18 1.20
N ILE A 134 5.53 -2.24 1.44
CA ILE A 134 4.70 -2.21 2.65
C ILE A 134 3.69 -3.36 2.66
N GLN A 135 3.00 -3.60 1.55
CA GLN A 135 1.93 -4.60 1.47
C GLN A 135 2.41 -6.06 1.40
N ILE A 136 3.44 -6.34 0.58
CA ILE A 136 3.92 -7.71 0.29
C ILE A 136 5.39 -7.92 0.67
N GLY A 137 6.07 -6.89 1.17
CA GLY A 137 7.45 -7.00 1.62
C GLY A 137 8.50 -6.98 0.51
N SER A 138 8.14 -6.60 -0.73
CA SER A 138 9.09 -6.57 -1.85
C SER A 138 9.09 -5.22 -2.55
N PHE A 139 10.30 -4.66 -2.75
CA PHE A 139 10.50 -3.39 -3.45
C PHE A 139 10.51 -3.63 -4.96
N HIS A 140 9.32 -3.83 -5.53
CA HIS A 140 9.13 -3.90 -6.98
C HIS A 140 7.88 -3.12 -7.37
N PHE A 141 7.79 -2.75 -8.64
CA PHE A 141 6.60 -2.14 -9.21
C PHE A 141 6.23 -2.81 -10.52
N ASN A 142 4.96 -2.75 -10.86
CA ASN A 142 4.47 -3.12 -12.18
C ASN A 142 4.48 -1.88 -13.08
N GLY A 143 5.21 -1.95 -14.19
CA GLY A 143 5.30 -0.88 -15.17
C GLY A 143 3.97 -0.43 -15.74
N GLU A 144 2.98 -1.32 -15.86
CA GLU A 144 1.65 -0.96 -16.34
C GLU A 144 0.84 -0.22 -15.26
N ASP A 145 1.05 -0.51 -13.99
CA ASP A 145 0.42 0.24 -12.90
C ASP A 145 1.04 1.63 -12.76
N VAL A 146 2.36 1.73 -12.90
CA VAL A 146 3.06 3.02 -13.05
C VAL A 146 2.54 3.79 -14.27
N ARG A 147 2.33 3.10 -15.40
CA ARG A 147 1.74 3.73 -16.59
C ARG A 147 0.36 4.29 -16.31
N LYS A 148 -0.53 3.53 -15.67
CA LYS A 148 -1.87 4.01 -15.29
C LYS A 148 -1.78 5.24 -14.38
N GLU A 149 -0.94 5.19 -13.36
CA GLU A 149 -0.75 6.29 -12.41
C GLU A 149 -0.21 7.56 -13.10
N THR A 150 0.76 7.40 -14.00
CA THR A 150 1.31 8.54 -14.78
C THR A 150 0.29 9.15 -15.74
N VAL A 151 -0.62 8.35 -16.30
CA VAL A 151 -1.74 8.85 -17.12
C VAL A 151 -2.74 9.61 -16.26
N GLN A 152 -3.10 9.09 -15.09
CA GLN A 152 -4.00 9.74 -14.14
C GLN A 152 -3.45 11.11 -13.69
N ARG A 153 -2.14 11.18 -13.43
CA ARG A 153 -1.44 12.41 -13.05
C ARG A 153 -1.05 13.32 -14.22
N LYS A 154 -1.46 12.97 -15.46
CA LYS A 154 -1.17 13.74 -16.70
C LYS A 154 0.33 13.98 -16.95
N CYS A 155 1.20 13.09 -16.48
CA CYS A 155 2.66 13.17 -16.67
C CYS A 155 3.21 12.01 -17.52
N TYR A 156 2.33 11.28 -18.20
CA TYR A 156 2.69 10.16 -19.06
C TYR A 156 3.28 10.64 -20.40
N ASP A 157 4.50 10.20 -20.68
CA ASP A 157 5.18 10.37 -21.96
C ASP A 157 5.35 8.99 -22.62
N PRO A 158 4.46 8.60 -23.56
CA PRO A 158 4.51 7.29 -24.19
C PRO A 158 5.76 7.07 -25.04
N ALA A 159 6.30 8.12 -25.66
CA ALA A 159 7.44 8.02 -26.55
C ALA A 159 8.73 7.69 -25.77
N ASN A 160 8.82 8.20 -24.54
CA ASN A 160 10.03 8.10 -23.74
C ASN A 160 9.92 7.22 -22.50
N PHE A 161 8.73 6.68 -22.17
CA PHE A 161 8.50 5.87 -20.96
C PHE A 161 9.57 4.80 -20.76
N ALA A 162 9.68 3.84 -21.69
CA ALA A 162 10.66 2.74 -21.62
C ALA A 162 12.12 3.25 -21.60
N THR A 163 12.37 4.34 -22.31
CA THR A 163 13.68 4.99 -22.42
C THR A 163 14.13 5.57 -21.07
N TYR A 164 13.22 6.16 -20.30
CA TYR A 164 13.52 6.69 -18.97
C TYR A 164 13.97 5.60 -17.99
N PHE A 165 13.30 4.43 -18.00
CA PHE A 165 13.75 3.28 -17.19
C PHE A 165 15.12 2.76 -17.65
N LYS A 166 15.36 2.71 -18.97
CA LYS A 166 16.64 2.28 -19.54
C LYS A 166 17.80 3.19 -19.17
N TYR A 167 17.59 4.51 -19.17
CA TYR A 167 18.63 5.45 -18.74
C TYR A 167 18.93 5.34 -17.24
N ASN A 168 17.94 4.99 -16.43
CA ASN A 168 18.06 4.85 -14.98
C ASN A 168 18.19 3.39 -14.54
N LYS A 169 18.76 2.53 -15.40
CA LYS A 169 18.90 1.09 -15.16
C LYS A 169 19.61 0.74 -13.85
N THR A 170 20.47 1.61 -13.33
CA THR A 170 21.20 1.39 -12.07
C THR A 170 20.27 1.32 -10.87
N MET A 171 19.10 1.96 -10.95
CA MET A 171 18.08 1.96 -9.90
C MET A 171 17.28 0.64 -9.85
N PHE A 172 17.41 -0.21 -10.86
CA PHE A 172 16.59 -1.41 -11.01
C PHE A 172 17.48 -2.66 -11.00
N ASP A 173 17.07 -3.68 -10.26
CA ASP A 173 17.82 -4.92 -10.14
C ASP A 173 17.69 -5.76 -11.42
N ASN A 174 18.83 -6.18 -11.97
CA ASN A 174 18.93 -6.97 -13.20
C ASN A 174 18.18 -6.39 -14.42
N PHE A 175 17.99 -5.07 -14.48
CA PHE A 175 17.23 -4.43 -15.56
C PHE A 175 18.05 -4.30 -16.85
N LYS A 176 17.55 -4.91 -17.93
CA LYS A 176 18.11 -4.75 -19.28
C LYS A 176 17.26 -3.82 -20.14
N THR A 177 15.97 -4.13 -20.23
CA THR A 177 15.00 -3.42 -21.07
C THR A 177 13.61 -3.54 -20.44
N TYR A 178 12.75 -2.56 -20.71
CA TYR A 178 11.35 -2.62 -20.34
C TYR A 178 10.62 -3.65 -21.20
N ASP A 179 9.98 -4.64 -20.58
CA ASP A 179 9.15 -5.64 -21.26
C ASP A 179 7.71 -5.49 -20.78
N LYS A 180 6.77 -5.33 -21.72
CA LYS A 180 5.34 -5.25 -21.42
C LYS A 180 4.75 -6.59 -20.99
N ASN A 181 5.35 -7.71 -21.41
CA ASN A 181 4.91 -9.05 -21.04
C ASN A 181 5.38 -9.45 -19.64
N ASN A 182 6.46 -8.84 -19.16
CA ASN A 182 6.94 -8.97 -17.79
C ASN A 182 7.25 -7.57 -17.22
N PRO A 183 6.20 -6.80 -16.87
CA PRO A 183 6.36 -5.40 -16.46
C PRO A 183 6.85 -5.26 -15.01
N ASN A 184 7.12 -6.36 -14.30
CA ASN A 184 7.51 -6.31 -12.91
C ASN A 184 9.01 -6.03 -12.77
N ILE A 185 9.35 -4.90 -12.15
CA ILE A 185 10.72 -4.41 -12.02
C ILE A 185 11.03 -4.21 -10.54
N SER A 186 12.09 -4.85 -10.07
CA SER A 186 12.58 -4.74 -8.69
C SER A 186 13.60 -3.61 -8.53
N LEU A 187 13.64 -2.98 -7.37
CA LEU A 187 14.64 -1.95 -7.07
C LEU A 187 15.98 -2.55 -6.64
N SER A 188 17.05 -1.96 -7.16
CA SER A 188 18.41 -2.21 -6.69
C SER A 188 18.67 -1.48 -5.36
N SER A 189 19.86 -1.66 -4.79
CA SER A 189 20.31 -0.87 -3.64
C SER A 189 20.32 0.64 -3.92
N GLU A 190 20.74 1.05 -5.11
CA GLU A 190 20.78 2.46 -5.53
C GLU A 190 19.36 3.02 -5.71
N GLY A 191 18.45 2.23 -6.29
CA GLY A 191 17.04 2.62 -6.41
C GLY A 191 16.36 2.83 -5.06
N LYS A 192 16.72 2.01 -4.06
CA LYS A 192 16.25 2.20 -2.68
C LYS A 192 16.78 3.49 -2.08
N SER A 193 18.06 3.80 -2.22
CA SER A 193 18.60 5.08 -1.73
C SER A 193 17.92 6.28 -2.41
N ARG A 194 17.68 6.21 -3.72
CA ARG A 194 16.93 7.25 -4.44
C ARG A 194 15.48 7.38 -3.97
N LEU A 195 14.81 6.27 -3.67
CA LEU A 195 13.50 6.27 -3.05
C LEU A 195 13.51 6.99 -1.70
N ALA A 196 14.51 6.75 -0.85
CA ALA A 196 14.63 7.42 0.44
C ALA A 196 14.80 8.94 0.30
N GLU A 197 15.59 9.40 -0.68
CA GLU A 197 15.70 10.83 -1.00
C GLU A 197 14.36 11.44 -1.44
N ILE A 198 13.57 10.71 -2.22
CA ILE A 198 12.25 11.16 -2.66
C ILE A 198 11.30 11.30 -1.47
N ILE A 199 11.27 10.31 -0.56
CA ILE A 199 10.46 10.40 0.67
C ILE A 199 10.82 11.66 1.47
N LYS A 200 12.12 11.89 1.67
CA LYS A 200 12.63 13.10 2.36
C LYS A 200 12.41 14.39 1.60
N THR A 201 12.18 14.33 0.30
CA THR A 201 11.87 15.51 -0.52
C THR A 201 10.37 15.81 -0.47
N LEU A 202 9.51 14.79 -0.38
CA LEU A 202 8.06 14.92 -0.44
C LEU A 202 7.39 15.29 0.90
N GLN A 203 8.06 15.09 2.03
CA GLN A 203 7.70 15.78 3.29
C GLN A 203 7.68 17.30 3.11
#